data_AF-A0A2P6U116-F1
#
_entry.id   AF-A0A2P6U116-F1
#
_cell.length_a   1.000
_cell.length_b   1.000
_cell.length_c   1.000
_cell.angle_alpha   90.00
_cell.angle_beta   90.00
_cell.angle_gamma   90.00
#
_symmetry.space_group_name_H-M   'P 1'
#
loop_
_entity.id
_entity.type
_entity.pdbx_description
1 polymer ?
#
loop_
_entity_poly.entity_id
_entity_poly.type
_entity_poly.pdbx_seq_one_letter_code
_entity_poly.pdbx_strand_id
1 'polypeptide(L)'
;MPDGSSRDIVSRSGGSLAAGRLSAPLRYPRLTVTLLLWVLGLYLAFLARPAAITPEQELAFKAKIKEAEGVLGELALAERAYMEADLEMRQHMVWFWRWKPEARAAVEERRPAVEAAQRALQAVEQRRDGLLREAKAALGLWSEAGVEEGRELFKDSFAAGKLFAQRQSFWDAFFIVMSRREGDWLGLLLRLLLQTLVNFFSGMVVAVFVFLFRLPSLIWSYSPTLWSGLAFFSLAAVAGISVVASYLGLLFGAGAAAAYSTLWIATMQPRLEGRGAPRRIADGSREHEE
;
A
#
# COMPACT_ATOMS: atom_id res chain seq x y z
N MET A 1 -23.05 7.08 84.03
CA MET A 1 -23.88 8.18 83.47
C MET A 1 -23.38 8.49 82.06
N PRO A 2 -24.25 8.98 81.16
CA PRO A 2 -24.05 8.86 79.71
C PRO A 2 -23.81 10.20 79.01
N ASP A 3 -23.31 10.11 77.77
CA ASP A 3 -23.95 10.62 76.54
C ASP A 3 -23.19 9.93 75.37
N GLY A 4 -23.80 9.51 74.26
CA GLY A 4 -24.56 10.32 73.32
C GLY A 4 -23.61 10.72 72.17
N SER A 5 -23.83 10.41 70.89
CA SER A 5 -25.00 9.80 70.26
C SER A 5 -24.67 9.24 68.86
N SER A 6 -25.57 8.39 68.36
CA SER A 6 -26.04 8.34 66.95
C SER A 6 -25.05 8.35 65.76
N ARG A 7 -25.13 7.24 65.01
CA ARG A 7 -25.38 7.20 63.55
C ARG A 7 -24.70 8.25 62.66
N ASP A 8 -23.79 7.78 61.81
CA ASP A 8 -23.89 8.07 60.37
C ASP A 8 -23.41 6.89 59.52
N ILE A 9 -24.34 5.98 59.21
CA ILE A 9 -24.23 5.11 58.03
C ILE A 9 -24.99 5.83 56.92
N VAL A 10 -24.28 6.67 56.16
CA VAL A 10 -24.80 7.23 54.91
C VAL A 10 -23.80 6.98 53.79
N SER A 11 -24.25 6.20 52.80
CA SER A 11 -23.52 5.97 51.55
C SER A 11 -23.28 7.28 50.78
N ARG A 12 -22.10 7.43 50.15
CA ARG A 12 -21.95 7.71 48.70
C ARG A 12 -20.53 8.18 48.34
N SER A 13 -19.76 7.30 47.71
CA SER A 13 -18.85 7.69 46.62
C SER A 13 -18.58 6.54 45.64
N GLY A 14 -19.58 5.69 45.40
CA GLY A 14 -19.64 4.79 44.21
C GLY A 14 -19.86 5.58 42.92
N GLY A 15 -19.10 6.67 42.74
CA GLY A 15 -19.32 7.73 41.78
C GLY A 15 -18.31 7.70 40.64
N SER A 16 -18.67 6.96 39.59
CA SER A 16 -18.32 7.32 38.21
C SER A 16 -16.86 7.13 37.74
N LEU A 17 -16.43 5.87 37.63
CA LEU A 17 -15.47 5.48 36.58
C LEU A 17 -16.06 5.62 35.14
N ALA A 18 -17.37 5.87 35.03
CA ALA A 18 -18.08 6.04 33.76
C ALA A 18 -17.92 7.44 33.13
N ALA A 19 -18.00 8.53 33.92
CA ALA A 19 -17.89 9.90 33.38
C ALA A 19 -16.49 10.27 32.88
N GLY A 20 -15.45 9.57 33.37
CA GLY A 20 -14.07 9.74 32.88
C GLY A 20 -13.87 9.30 31.42
N ARG A 21 -14.72 8.41 30.88
CA ARG A 21 -14.58 7.90 29.50
C ARG A 21 -15.28 8.74 28.44
N LEU A 22 -16.32 9.51 28.80
CA LEU A 22 -17.08 10.33 27.85
C LEU A 22 -16.50 11.74 27.62
N SER A 23 -15.55 12.19 28.45
CA SER A 23 -14.88 13.50 28.32
C SER A 23 -13.56 13.46 27.53
N ALA A 24 -13.03 12.26 27.24
CA ALA A 24 -11.84 12.06 26.43
C ALA A 24 -11.89 12.70 25.01
N PRO A 25 -12.98 12.56 24.21
CA PRO A 25 -13.00 13.10 22.83
C PRO A 25 -12.91 14.63 22.78
N LEU A 26 -13.31 15.33 23.84
CA LEU A 26 -13.28 16.80 23.93
C LEU A 26 -11.87 17.36 24.23
N ARG A 27 -10.97 16.57 24.81
CA ARG A 27 -9.62 17.03 25.19
C ARG A 27 -8.63 17.05 24.02
N TYR A 28 -8.82 16.18 23.02
CA TYR A 28 -7.94 16.08 21.85
C TYR A 28 -8.76 15.90 20.55
N PRO A 29 -9.44 16.95 20.06
CA PRO A 29 -10.36 16.83 18.92
C PRO A 29 -9.66 16.32 17.65
N ARG A 30 -8.42 16.77 17.39
CA ARG A 30 -7.63 16.31 16.22
C ARG A 30 -7.36 14.80 16.26
N LEU A 31 -6.90 14.28 17.42
CA LEU A 31 -6.60 12.86 17.60
C LEU A 31 -7.88 12.01 17.51
N THR A 32 -8.99 12.50 18.08
CA THR A 32 -10.30 11.87 17.99
C THR A 32 -10.76 11.76 16.53
N VAL A 33 -10.67 12.84 15.75
CA VAL A 33 -11.01 12.83 14.32
C VAL A 33 -10.10 11.89 13.54
N THR A 34 -8.77 11.91 13.78
CA THR A 34 -7.84 10.99 13.11
C THR A 34 -8.16 9.53 13.40
N LEU A 35 -8.46 9.17 14.65
CA LEU A 35 -8.85 7.80 15.02
C LEU A 35 -10.20 7.40 14.42
N LEU A 36 -11.18 8.31 14.39
CA LEU A 36 -12.48 8.05 13.75
C LEU A 36 -12.33 7.83 12.24
N LEU A 37 -11.54 8.65 11.55
CA LEU A 37 -11.23 8.47 10.12
C LEU A 37 -10.47 7.17 9.87
N TRP A 38 -9.53 6.80 10.74
CA TRP A 38 -8.78 5.54 10.64
C TRP A 38 -9.69 4.32 10.81
N VAL A 39 -10.55 4.30 11.83
CA VAL A 39 -11.53 3.22 12.04
C VAL A 39 -12.55 3.16 10.90
N LEU A 40 -13.04 4.32 10.43
CA LEU A 40 -13.93 4.42 9.26
C LEU A 40 -13.26 3.85 8.00
N GLY A 41 -12.00 4.18 7.75
CA GLY A 41 -11.25 3.66 6.60
C GLY A 41 -11.08 2.14 6.65
N LEU A 42 -10.81 1.56 7.81
CA LEU A 42 -10.76 0.10 7.98
C LEU A 42 -12.13 -0.55 7.82
N TYR A 43 -13.20 0.07 8.33
CA TYR A 43 -14.56 -0.39 8.10
C TYR A 43 -14.90 -0.41 6.61
N LEU A 44 -14.59 0.66 5.87
CA LEU A 44 -14.80 0.76 4.43
C LEU A 44 -13.99 -0.26 3.63
N ALA A 45 -12.73 -0.49 4.02
CA ALA A 45 -11.86 -1.46 3.36
C ALA A 45 -12.35 -2.91 3.48
N PHE A 46 -12.81 -3.32 4.67
CA PHE A 46 -13.03 -4.74 5.00
C PHE A 46 -14.46 -5.14 5.33
N LEU A 47 -15.29 -4.26 5.88
CA LEU A 47 -16.63 -4.59 6.42
C LEU A 47 -17.77 -3.99 5.61
N ALA A 48 -17.56 -2.87 4.92
CA ALA A 48 -18.59 -2.22 4.14
C ALA A 48 -19.05 -3.11 2.97
N ARG A 49 -20.37 -3.31 2.90
CA ARG A 49 -21.04 -4.00 1.80
C ARG A 49 -21.43 -2.99 0.71
N PRO A 50 -21.02 -3.19 -0.55
CA PRO A 50 -21.43 -2.34 -1.66
C PRO A 50 -22.90 -2.59 -2.04
N ALA A 51 -23.45 -1.79 -2.94
CA ALA A 51 -24.78 -2.02 -3.48
C ALA A 51 -24.77 -3.29 -4.36
N ALA A 52 -25.69 -4.22 -4.09
CA ALA A 52 -25.87 -5.40 -4.92
C ALA A 52 -26.35 -5.01 -6.32
N ILE A 53 -25.79 -5.64 -7.35
CA ILE A 53 -26.16 -5.42 -8.75
C ILE A 53 -27.56 -6.02 -8.98
N THR A 54 -28.48 -5.26 -9.58
CA THR A 54 -29.80 -5.81 -9.93
C THR A 54 -29.75 -6.63 -11.22
N PRO A 55 -30.66 -7.60 -11.44
CA PRO A 55 -30.71 -8.36 -12.69
C PRO A 55 -30.87 -7.48 -13.95
N GLU A 56 -31.54 -6.34 -13.82
CA GLU A 56 -31.71 -5.35 -14.91
C GLU A 56 -30.38 -4.67 -15.26
N GLN A 57 -29.60 -4.28 -14.24
CA GLN A 57 -28.26 -3.71 -14.44
C GLN A 57 -27.30 -4.74 -15.04
N GLU A 58 -27.35 -6.00 -14.58
CA GLU A 58 -26.54 -7.10 -15.11
C GLU A 58 -26.86 -7.38 -16.59
N LEU A 59 -28.14 -7.36 -16.97
CA LEU A 59 -28.57 -7.54 -18.35
C LEU A 59 -28.12 -6.37 -19.24
N ALA A 60 -28.28 -5.13 -18.78
CA ALA A 60 -27.81 -3.94 -19.49
C ALA A 60 -26.28 -3.95 -19.69
N PHE A 61 -25.53 -4.33 -18.65
CA PHE A 61 -24.08 -4.52 -18.72
C PHE A 61 -23.70 -5.58 -19.76
N LYS A 62 -24.29 -6.78 -19.70
CA LYS A 62 -24.01 -7.87 -20.64
C LYS A 62 -24.33 -7.49 -22.09
N ALA A 63 -25.41 -6.75 -22.33
CA ALA A 63 -25.74 -6.25 -23.66
C ALA A 63 -24.65 -5.31 -24.21
N LYS A 64 -24.13 -4.40 -23.38
CA LYS A 64 -23.08 -3.46 -23.76
C LYS A 64 -21.68 -4.10 -23.89
N ILE A 65 -21.35 -5.10 -23.07
CA ILE A 65 -20.14 -5.90 -23.26
C ILE A 65 -20.19 -6.63 -24.60
N LYS A 66 -21.33 -7.24 -24.97
CA LYS A 66 -21.49 -7.89 -26.27
C LYS A 66 -21.38 -6.92 -27.46
N GLU A 67 -21.81 -5.67 -27.29
CA GLU A 67 -21.59 -4.62 -28.29
C GLU A 67 -20.09 -4.29 -28.43
N ALA A 68 -19.36 -4.18 -27.30
CA ALA A 68 -17.91 -3.96 -27.30
C ALA A 68 -17.12 -5.14 -27.89
N GLU A 69 -17.56 -6.39 -27.65
CA GLU A 69 -17.00 -7.60 -28.28
C GLU A 69 -17.06 -7.55 -29.80
N GLY A 70 -18.12 -6.96 -30.37
CA GLY A 70 -18.25 -6.74 -31.82
C GLY A 70 -17.15 -5.86 -32.42
N VAL A 71 -16.56 -4.96 -31.62
CA VAL A 71 -15.47 -4.06 -32.06
C VAL A 71 -14.10 -4.75 -32.02
N LEU A 72 -13.95 -5.90 -31.34
CA LEU A 72 -12.65 -6.58 -31.21
C LEU A 72 -12.06 -7.02 -32.55
N GLY A 73 -12.89 -7.33 -33.55
CA GLY A 73 -12.44 -7.63 -34.91
C GLY A 73 -11.84 -6.41 -35.62
N GLU A 74 -12.51 -5.25 -35.54
CA GLU A 74 -12.00 -3.98 -36.06
C GLU A 74 -10.69 -3.59 -35.35
N LEU A 75 -10.63 -3.76 -34.03
CA LEU A 75 -9.47 -3.45 -33.20
C LEU A 75 -8.26 -4.30 -33.62
N ALA A 76 -8.42 -5.62 -33.72
CA ALA A 76 -7.33 -6.53 -34.10
C ALA A 76 -6.79 -6.24 -35.51
N LEU A 77 -7.62 -5.73 -36.44
CA LEU A 77 -7.16 -5.27 -37.75
C LEU A 77 -6.38 -3.95 -37.66
N ALA A 78 -6.87 -2.99 -36.87
CA ALA A 78 -6.20 -1.70 -36.67
C ALA A 78 -4.85 -1.85 -35.92
N GLU A 79 -4.79 -2.72 -34.92
CA GLU A 79 -3.56 -3.08 -34.20
C GLU A 79 -2.52 -3.68 -35.16
N ARG A 80 -2.93 -4.61 -36.02
CA ARG A 80 -2.03 -5.21 -37.04
C ARG A 80 -1.50 -4.15 -38.02
N ALA A 81 -2.37 -3.31 -38.56
CA ALA A 81 -1.97 -2.25 -39.49
C ALA A 81 -1.01 -1.23 -38.85
N TYR A 82 -1.23 -0.89 -37.57
CA TYR A 82 -0.31 -0.03 -36.82
C TYR A 82 1.05 -0.71 -36.57
N MET A 83 1.03 -1.97 -36.14
CA MET A 83 2.26 -2.75 -35.89
C MET A 83 3.08 -2.97 -37.17
N GLU A 84 2.42 -3.22 -38.31
CA GLU A 84 3.07 -3.37 -39.61
C GLU A 84 3.78 -2.05 -40.02
N ALA A 85 3.07 -0.93 -40.00
CA ALA A 85 3.64 0.38 -40.33
C ALA A 85 4.78 0.80 -39.37
N ASP A 86 4.63 0.55 -38.06
CA ASP A 86 5.68 0.84 -37.07
C ASP A 86 6.91 -0.07 -37.25
N LEU A 87 6.72 -1.35 -37.59
CA LEU A 87 7.82 -2.26 -37.92
C LEU A 87 8.56 -1.81 -39.19
N GLU A 88 7.85 -1.43 -40.25
CA GLU A 88 8.47 -0.87 -41.47
C GLU A 88 9.29 0.38 -41.17
N MET A 89 8.74 1.33 -40.40
CA MET A 89 9.47 2.53 -39.99
C MET A 89 10.72 2.18 -39.15
N ARG A 90 10.58 1.26 -38.19
CA ARG A 90 11.68 0.83 -37.30
C ARG A 90 12.83 0.14 -38.04
N GLN A 91 12.58 -0.55 -39.15
CA GLN A 91 13.65 -1.12 -39.98
C GLN A 91 14.62 -0.06 -40.51
N HIS A 92 14.16 1.19 -40.68
CA HIS A 92 15.00 2.33 -41.08
C HIS A 92 15.61 3.11 -39.89
N MET A 93 15.18 2.84 -38.65
CA MET A 93 15.68 3.48 -37.42
C MET A 93 17.03 2.89 -36.95
N VAL A 94 18.02 2.87 -37.84
CA VAL A 94 19.39 2.41 -37.54
C VAL A 94 20.07 3.26 -36.46
N TRP A 95 21.18 2.77 -35.89
CA TRP A 95 21.97 3.55 -34.94
C TRP A 95 22.40 4.90 -35.55
N PHE A 96 22.19 5.97 -34.79
CA PHE A 96 22.33 7.37 -35.20
C PHE A 96 21.50 7.81 -36.43
N TRP A 97 20.36 7.18 -36.75
CA TRP A 97 19.53 7.53 -37.93
C TRP A 97 19.18 9.03 -38.04
N ARG A 98 18.95 9.72 -36.92
CA ARG A 98 18.65 11.17 -36.88
C ARG A 98 19.74 12.06 -37.48
N TRP A 99 20.99 11.58 -37.50
CA TRP A 99 22.15 12.29 -38.05
C TRP A 99 22.55 11.81 -39.46
N LYS A 100 21.90 10.77 -40.00
CA LYS A 100 22.16 10.25 -41.35
C LYS A 100 21.05 10.74 -42.29
N PRO A 101 21.34 11.54 -43.33
CA PRO A 101 20.30 12.17 -44.15
C PRO A 101 19.39 11.15 -44.86
N GLU A 102 19.97 10.08 -45.40
CA GLU A 102 19.24 8.99 -46.07
C GLU A 102 18.27 8.27 -45.13
N ALA A 103 18.76 7.83 -43.95
CA ALA A 103 17.94 7.13 -42.96
C ALA A 103 16.86 8.05 -42.38
N ARG A 104 17.17 9.33 -42.15
CA ARG A 104 16.19 10.32 -41.73
C ARG A 104 15.09 10.52 -42.78
N ALA A 105 15.45 10.66 -44.06
CA ALA A 105 14.47 10.79 -45.15
C ALA A 105 13.55 9.56 -45.23
N ALA A 106 14.10 8.34 -45.16
CA ALA A 106 13.33 7.11 -45.18
C ALA A 106 12.36 6.95 -44.00
N VAL A 107 12.73 7.45 -42.80
CA VAL A 107 11.84 7.47 -41.63
C VAL A 107 10.75 8.54 -41.78
N GLU A 108 11.09 9.77 -42.18
CA GLU A 108 10.09 10.85 -42.37
C GLU A 108 9.11 10.55 -43.52
N GLU A 109 9.52 9.78 -44.54
CA GLU A 109 8.64 9.27 -45.61
C GLU A 109 7.56 8.30 -45.08
N ARG A 110 7.92 7.43 -44.12
CA ARG A 110 7.02 6.41 -43.54
C ARG A 110 6.20 6.91 -42.37
N ARG A 111 6.67 7.97 -41.71
CA ARG A 111 6.03 8.56 -40.53
C ARG A 111 4.54 8.92 -40.73
N PRO A 112 4.07 9.46 -41.87
CA PRO A 112 2.64 9.72 -42.10
C PRO A 112 1.78 8.45 -42.12
N ALA A 113 2.31 7.31 -42.57
CA ALA A 113 1.60 6.04 -42.57
C ALA A 113 1.41 5.51 -41.14
N VAL A 114 2.47 5.57 -40.32
CA VAL A 114 2.39 5.25 -38.88
C VAL A 114 1.41 6.17 -38.15
N GLU A 115 1.46 7.48 -38.40
CA GLU A 115 0.54 8.46 -37.79
C GLU A 115 -0.92 8.32 -38.29
N ALA A 116 -1.15 7.81 -39.50
CA ALA A 116 -2.47 7.46 -39.98
C ALA A 116 -3.01 6.19 -39.32
N ALA A 117 -2.20 5.11 -39.29
CA ALA A 117 -2.57 3.85 -38.65
C ALA A 117 -2.80 4.01 -37.14
N GLN A 118 -1.96 4.81 -36.46
CA GLN A 118 -2.12 5.14 -35.04
C GLN A 118 -3.44 5.88 -34.77
N ARG A 119 -3.82 6.85 -35.62
CA ARG A 119 -5.11 7.55 -35.49
C ARG A 119 -6.31 6.62 -35.73
N ALA A 120 -6.20 5.69 -36.68
CA ALA A 120 -7.22 4.68 -36.92
C ALA A 120 -7.38 3.75 -35.71
N LEU A 121 -6.27 3.24 -35.16
CA LEU A 121 -6.26 2.43 -33.93
C LEU A 121 -6.90 3.18 -32.76
N GLN A 122 -6.47 4.41 -32.49
CA GLN A 122 -7.02 5.25 -31.41
C GLN A 122 -8.53 5.50 -31.56
N ALA A 123 -9.04 5.66 -32.79
CA ALA A 123 -10.47 5.84 -33.01
C ALA A 123 -11.27 4.57 -32.65
N VAL A 124 -10.75 3.38 -32.97
CA VAL A 124 -11.38 2.09 -32.62
C VAL A 124 -11.26 1.81 -31.12
N GLU A 125 -10.11 2.10 -30.50
CA GLU A 125 -9.92 2.02 -29.05
C GLU A 125 -10.91 2.93 -28.31
N GLN A 126 -11.04 4.19 -28.72
CA GLN A 126 -11.99 5.14 -28.12
C GLN A 126 -13.45 4.67 -28.25
N ARG A 127 -13.81 4.01 -29.36
CA ARG A 127 -15.13 3.41 -29.56
C ARG A 127 -15.37 2.25 -28.59
N ARG A 128 -14.42 1.31 -28.49
CA ARG A 128 -14.45 0.20 -27.51
C ARG A 128 -14.57 0.74 -26.08
N ASP A 129 -13.72 1.69 -25.72
CA ASP A 129 -13.65 2.24 -24.35
C ASP A 129 -14.89 3.07 -24.01
N GLY A 130 -15.53 3.68 -25.00
CA GLY A 130 -16.87 4.28 -24.87
C GLY A 130 -17.93 3.24 -24.49
N LEU A 131 -18.00 2.13 -25.23
CA LEU A 131 -18.94 1.03 -24.95
C LEU A 131 -18.70 0.37 -23.59
N LEU A 132 -17.43 0.16 -23.21
CA LEU A 132 -17.06 -0.35 -21.88
C LEU A 132 -17.44 0.63 -20.76
N ARG A 133 -17.27 1.94 -20.99
CA ARG A 133 -17.71 2.99 -20.05
C ARG A 133 -19.24 3.03 -19.91
N GLU A 134 -19.99 2.86 -21.00
CA GLU A 134 -21.45 2.73 -20.95
C GLU A 134 -21.87 1.48 -20.17
N ALA A 135 -21.21 0.33 -20.39
CA ALA A 135 -21.45 -0.89 -19.63
C ALA A 135 -21.25 -0.66 -18.11
N LYS A 136 -20.09 -0.10 -17.73
CA LYS A 136 -19.78 0.23 -16.32
C LYS A 136 -20.75 1.24 -15.71
N ALA A 137 -21.16 2.26 -16.48
CA ALA A 137 -22.14 3.25 -16.03
C ALA A 137 -23.50 2.62 -15.68
N ALA A 138 -23.92 1.54 -16.36
CA ALA A 138 -25.15 0.81 -16.05
C ALA A 138 -25.08 0.08 -14.67
N LEU A 139 -23.91 -0.41 -14.27
CA LEU A 139 -23.68 -0.97 -12.93
C LEU A 139 -23.60 0.15 -11.88
N GLY A 140 -22.91 1.25 -12.20
CA GLY A 140 -22.72 2.40 -11.32
C GLY A 140 -21.58 2.21 -10.31
N LEU A 141 -20.96 3.33 -9.92
CA LEU A 141 -19.71 3.35 -9.14
C LEU A 141 -19.80 2.71 -7.74
N TRP A 142 -20.98 2.75 -7.10
CA TRP A 142 -21.21 2.20 -5.76
C TRP A 142 -21.67 0.73 -5.75
N SER A 143 -21.77 0.11 -6.93
CA SER A 143 -22.05 -1.31 -7.08
C SER A 143 -20.90 -2.18 -6.56
N GLU A 144 -21.20 -3.46 -6.36
CA GLU A 144 -20.19 -4.47 -6.02
C GLU A 144 -19.00 -4.48 -6.99
N ALA A 145 -19.25 -4.37 -8.29
CA ALA A 145 -18.20 -4.27 -9.30
C ALA A 145 -17.34 -3.01 -9.12
N GLY A 146 -17.95 -1.83 -8.97
CA GLY A 146 -17.22 -0.56 -8.83
C GLY A 146 -16.37 -0.47 -7.57
N VAL A 147 -16.88 -1.03 -6.46
CA VAL A 147 -16.13 -1.11 -5.19
C VAL A 147 -15.01 -2.15 -5.26
N GLU A 148 -15.24 -3.30 -5.90
CA GLU A 148 -14.20 -4.34 -6.01
C GLU A 148 -13.09 -3.95 -6.99
N GLU A 149 -13.39 -3.32 -8.14
CA GLU A 149 -12.35 -2.73 -9.00
C GLU A 149 -11.50 -1.71 -8.23
N GLY A 150 -12.15 -0.88 -7.38
CA GLY A 150 -11.45 0.08 -6.51
C GLY A 150 -10.53 -0.61 -5.49
N ARG A 151 -10.95 -1.76 -4.94
CA ARG A 151 -10.13 -2.60 -4.05
C ARG A 151 -8.99 -3.28 -4.80
N GLU A 152 -9.21 -3.80 -6.01
CA GLU A 152 -8.17 -4.38 -6.86
C GLU A 152 -7.10 -3.36 -7.21
N LEU A 153 -7.49 -2.15 -7.62
CA LEU A 153 -6.57 -1.05 -7.87
C LEU A 153 -5.70 -0.70 -6.65
N PHE A 154 -6.28 -0.77 -5.44
CA PHE A 154 -5.54 -0.63 -4.19
C PHE A 154 -4.62 -1.83 -3.92
N LYS A 155 -5.10 -3.07 -4.05
CA LYS A 155 -4.31 -4.31 -3.86
C LYS A 155 -3.08 -4.31 -4.76
N ASP A 156 -3.22 -3.93 -6.02
CA ASP A 156 -2.12 -3.84 -7.00
C ASP A 156 -1.08 -2.79 -6.60
N SER A 157 -1.55 -1.59 -6.25
CA SER A 157 -0.68 -0.49 -5.81
C SER A 157 0.09 -0.87 -4.53
N PHE A 158 -0.60 -1.51 -3.58
CA PHE A 158 -0.03 -2.04 -2.33
C PHE A 158 0.96 -3.20 -2.58
N ALA A 159 0.65 -4.11 -3.51
CA ALA A 159 1.54 -5.19 -3.91
C ALA A 159 2.83 -4.64 -4.56
N ALA A 160 2.70 -3.67 -5.47
CA ALA A 160 3.84 -2.98 -6.08
C ALA A 160 4.73 -2.30 -5.03
N GLY A 161 4.14 -1.61 -4.05
CA GLY A 161 4.88 -1.00 -2.93
C GLY A 161 5.64 -2.00 -2.07
N LYS A 162 5.03 -3.16 -1.76
CA LYS A 162 5.71 -4.26 -1.05
C LYS A 162 6.87 -4.84 -1.87
N LEU A 163 6.65 -5.09 -3.16
CA LEU A 163 7.69 -5.63 -4.06
C LEU A 163 8.87 -4.67 -4.20
N PHE A 164 8.61 -3.35 -4.27
CA PHE A 164 9.65 -2.33 -4.23
C PHE A 164 10.47 -2.40 -2.93
N ALA A 165 9.80 -2.40 -1.77
CA ALA A 165 10.47 -2.47 -0.47
C ALA A 165 11.28 -3.76 -0.29
N GLN A 166 10.76 -4.91 -0.76
CA GLN A 166 11.46 -6.19 -0.75
C GLN A 166 12.72 -6.16 -1.64
N ARG A 167 12.62 -5.64 -2.87
CA ARG A 167 13.78 -5.51 -3.77
C ARG A 167 14.85 -4.59 -3.19
N GLN A 168 14.45 -3.44 -2.64
CA GLN A 168 15.37 -2.50 -1.99
C GLN A 168 16.09 -3.15 -0.80
N SER A 169 15.33 -3.81 0.09
CA SER A 169 15.88 -4.47 1.27
C SER A 169 16.75 -5.68 0.95
N PHE A 170 16.47 -6.40 -0.15
CA PHE A 170 17.33 -7.47 -0.66
C PHE A 170 18.70 -6.92 -1.10
N TRP A 171 18.73 -5.85 -1.90
CA TRP A 171 19.98 -5.23 -2.34
C TRP A 171 20.77 -4.64 -1.16
N ASP A 172 20.08 -3.97 -0.23
CA ASP A 172 20.70 -3.46 0.99
C ASP A 172 21.33 -4.60 1.81
N ALA A 173 20.60 -5.70 2.03
CA ALA A 173 21.13 -6.87 2.73
C ALA A 173 22.34 -7.49 2.03
N PHE A 174 22.29 -7.63 0.70
CA PHE A 174 23.38 -8.15 -0.11
C PHE A 174 24.66 -7.30 0.05
N PHE A 175 24.57 -5.97 -0.11
CA PHE A 175 25.72 -5.09 0.01
C PHE A 175 26.26 -4.97 1.45
N ILE A 176 25.38 -4.99 2.46
CA ILE A 176 25.80 -4.93 3.87
C ILE A 176 26.51 -6.24 4.27
N VAL A 177 26.05 -7.40 3.82
CA VAL A 177 26.73 -8.69 4.08
C VAL A 177 28.05 -8.77 3.32
N MET A 178 28.11 -8.30 2.07
CA MET A 178 29.34 -8.27 1.26
C MET A 178 30.41 -7.32 1.81
N SER A 179 30.03 -6.20 2.44
CA SER A 179 30.95 -5.20 2.99
C SER A 179 31.40 -5.50 4.43
N ARG A 180 31.12 -6.70 4.95
CA ARG A 180 31.41 -7.09 6.35
C ARG A 180 32.91 -7.19 6.64
N ARG A 181 33.35 -6.48 7.69
CA ARG A 181 34.49 -6.86 8.54
C ARG A 181 33.96 -7.43 9.85
N GLU A 182 34.76 -8.28 10.49
CA GLU A 182 34.34 -9.14 11.61
C GLU A 182 33.98 -8.36 12.90
N GLY A 183 33.16 -8.96 13.77
CA GLY A 183 32.85 -8.41 15.10
C GLY A 183 31.38 -8.54 15.51
N ASP A 184 30.52 -7.68 14.95
CA ASP A 184 29.16 -7.46 15.46
C ASP A 184 28.05 -8.01 14.53
N TRP A 185 27.36 -9.07 14.99
CA TRP A 185 26.21 -9.65 14.28
C TRP A 185 24.86 -9.06 14.73
N LEU A 186 24.77 -8.52 15.96
CA LEU A 186 23.54 -7.95 16.51
C LEU A 186 23.28 -6.57 15.92
N GLY A 187 24.31 -5.71 15.87
CA GLY A 187 24.21 -4.41 15.19
C GLY A 187 23.98 -4.57 13.68
N LEU A 188 24.52 -5.62 13.06
CA LEU A 188 24.20 -6.00 11.68
C LEU A 188 22.69 -6.32 11.53
N LEU A 189 22.14 -7.20 12.37
CA LEU A 189 20.72 -7.56 12.32
C LEU A 189 19.81 -6.33 12.58
N LEU A 190 20.15 -5.50 13.56
CA LEU A 190 19.39 -4.30 13.90
C LEU A 190 19.44 -3.27 12.77
N ARG A 191 20.60 -3.09 12.12
CA ARG A 191 20.75 -2.22 10.94
C ARG A 191 19.89 -2.72 9.78
N LEU A 192 19.93 -4.01 9.48
CA LEU A 192 19.10 -4.64 8.43
C LEU A 192 17.60 -4.47 8.73
N LEU A 193 17.19 -4.66 9.98
CA LEU A 193 15.81 -4.46 10.41
C LEU A 193 15.36 -3.00 10.22
N LEU A 194 16.11 -2.03 10.73
CA LEU A 194 15.79 -0.60 10.61
C LEU A 194 15.74 -0.14 9.15
N GLN A 195 16.71 -0.58 8.33
CA GLN A 195 16.74 -0.24 6.91
C GLN A 195 15.56 -0.88 6.15
N THR A 196 15.20 -2.13 6.48
CA THR A 196 13.98 -2.77 5.96
C THR A 196 12.72 -1.99 6.35
N LEU A 197 12.58 -1.54 7.60
CA LEU A 197 11.44 -0.73 8.04
C LEU A 197 11.31 0.58 7.26
N VAL A 198 12.42 1.28 7.01
CA VAL A 198 12.45 2.52 6.20
C VAL A 198 12.09 2.24 4.74
N ASN A 199 12.60 1.15 4.15
CA ASN A 199 12.27 0.73 2.78
C ASN A 199 10.77 0.41 2.63
N PHE A 200 10.19 -0.31 3.59
CA PHE A 200 8.75 -0.58 3.61
C PHE A 200 7.93 0.68 3.84
N PHE A 201 8.34 1.60 4.71
CA PHE A 201 7.69 2.90 4.86
C PHE A 201 7.66 3.66 3.52
N SER A 202 8.80 3.78 2.84
CA SER A 202 8.90 4.44 1.52
C SER A 202 8.00 3.77 0.47
N GLY A 203 8.10 2.45 0.31
CA GLY A 203 7.30 1.68 -0.64
C GLY A 203 5.79 1.78 -0.39
N MET A 204 5.37 1.84 0.88
CA MET A 204 3.96 2.01 1.25
C MET A 204 3.45 3.44 1.01
N VAL A 205 4.27 4.47 1.28
CA VAL A 205 3.93 5.86 0.95
C VAL A 205 3.76 6.03 -0.57
N VAL A 206 4.68 5.48 -1.36
CA VAL A 206 4.57 5.50 -2.84
C VAL A 206 3.32 4.74 -3.32
N ALA A 207 3.00 3.60 -2.72
CA ALA A 207 1.78 2.85 -3.04
C ALA A 207 0.50 3.66 -2.84
N VAL A 208 0.40 4.44 -1.76
CA VAL A 208 -0.74 5.36 -1.52
C VAL A 208 -0.82 6.41 -2.63
N PHE A 209 0.29 7.07 -2.98
CA PHE A 209 0.28 8.06 -4.05
C PHE A 209 -0.10 7.46 -5.40
N VAL A 210 0.46 6.31 -5.79
CA VAL A 210 0.11 5.61 -7.04
C VAL A 210 -1.37 5.25 -7.09
N PHE A 211 -1.93 4.74 -5.99
CA PHE A 211 -3.35 4.47 -5.86
C PHE A 211 -4.19 5.74 -6.07
N LEU A 212 -3.88 6.82 -5.35
CA LEU A 212 -4.61 8.10 -5.44
C LEU A 212 -4.51 8.76 -6.82
N PHE A 213 -3.41 8.58 -7.55
CA PHE A 213 -3.27 9.08 -8.93
C PHE A 213 -4.04 8.24 -9.96
N ARG A 214 -4.18 6.93 -9.75
CA ARG A 214 -4.93 6.05 -10.66
C ARG A 214 -6.44 6.08 -10.41
N LEU A 215 -6.86 6.27 -9.16
CA LEU A 215 -8.25 6.20 -8.74
C LEU A 215 -9.21 7.14 -9.52
N PRO A 216 -8.86 8.40 -9.86
CA PRO A 216 -9.72 9.26 -10.69
C PRO A 216 -10.04 8.66 -12.07
N SER A 217 -9.09 7.95 -12.70
CA SER A 217 -9.31 7.29 -14.00
C SER A 217 -10.34 6.16 -13.89
N LEU A 218 -10.24 5.34 -12.83
CA LEU A 218 -11.23 4.31 -12.52
C LEU A 218 -12.60 4.94 -12.27
N ILE A 219 -12.68 5.99 -11.45
CA ILE A 219 -13.92 6.71 -11.16
C ILE A 219 -14.58 7.24 -12.45
N TRP A 220 -13.82 7.87 -13.34
CA TRP A 220 -14.35 8.34 -14.63
C TRP A 220 -14.80 7.22 -15.57
N SER A 221 -14.29 5.99 -15.42
CA SER A 221 -14.75 4.84 -16.20
C SER A 221 -16.18 4.38 -15.87
N TYR A 222 -16.77 4.88 -14.78
CA TYR A 222 -18.17 4.64 -14.39
C TYR A 222 -19.13 5.79 -14.73
N SER A 223 -18.66 6.85 -15.41
CA SER A 223 -19.44 8.07 -15.72
C SER A 223 -20.27 8.66 -14.53
N PRO A 224 -19.72 8.76 -13.30
CA PRO A 224 -20.48 9.23 -12.15
C PRO A 224 -20.76 10.74 -12.21
N THR A 225 -21.75 11.19 -11.46
CA THR A 225 -21.89 12.63 -11.15
C THR A 225 -20.69 13.12 -10.35
N LEU A 226 -20.31 14.39 -10.51
CA LEU A 226 -19.13 14.99 -9.87
C LEU A 226 -19.10 14.76 -8.34
N TRP A 227 -20.24 14.93 -7.67
CA TRP A 227 -20.39 14.70 -6.23
C TRP A 227 -20.23 13.23 -5.83
N SER A 228 -20.78 12.31 -6.62
CA SER A 228 -20.65 10.86 -6.41
C SER A 228 -19.19 10.42 -6.54
N GLY A 229 -18.50 10.88 -7.60
CA GLY A 229 -17.07 10.63 -7.79
C GLY A 229 -16.19 11.22 -6.69
N LEU A 230 -16.46 12.45 -6.25
CA LEU A 230 -15.71 13.09 -5.16
C LEU A 230 -15.91 12.39 -3.81
N ALA A 231 -17.14 11.97 -3.51
CA ALA A 231 -17.44 11.19 -2.30
C ALA A 231 -16.73 9.83 -2.33
N PHE A 232 -16.81 9.10 -3.44
CA PHE A 232 -16.12 7.82 -3.61
C PHE A 232 -14.59 7.97 -3.48
N PHE A 233 -14.00 8.96 -4.16
CA PHE A 233 -12.57 9.27 -4.05
C PHE A 233 -12.15 9.52 -2.60
N SER A 234 -12.92 10.34 -1.87
CA SER A 234 -12.62 10.70 -0.48
C SER A 234 -12.70 9.48 0.46
N LEU A 235 -13.74 8.65 0.33
CA LEU A 235 -13.90 7.44 1.14
C LEU A 235 -12.82 6.39 0.82
N ALA A 236 -12.52 6.17 -0.46
CA ALA A 236 -11.49 5.24 -0.90
C ALA A 236 -10.07 5.71 -0.51
N ALA A 237 -9.80 7.01 -0.55
CA ALA A 237 -8.55 7.60 -0.06
C ALA A 237 -8.37 7.36 1.45
N VAL A 238 -9.40 7.64 2.26
CA VAL A 238 -9.40 7.37 3.71
C VAL A 238 -9.22 5.87 3.99
N ALA A 239 -9.88 4.99 3.24
CA ALA A 239 -9.72 3.55 3.36
C ALA A 239 -8.27 3.10 3.06
N GLY A 240 -7.72 3.47 1.91
CA GLY A 240 -6.36 3.08 1.50
C GLY A 240 -5.28 3.60 2.44
N ILE A 241 -5.37 4.86 2.87
CA ILE A 241 -4.46 5.44 3.89
C ILE A 241 -4.57 4.68 5.21
N SER A 242 -5.79 4.31 5.64
CA SER A 242 -5.99 3.61 6.91
C SER A 242 -5.43 2.18 6.91
N VAL A 243 -5.59 1.46 5.80
CA VAL A 243 -4.98 0.12 5.62
C VAL A 243 -3.46 0.21 5.63
N VAL A 244 -2.87 1.19 4.94
CA VAL A 244 -1.41 1.40 4.94
C VAL A 244 -0.90 1.82 6.32
N ALA A 245 -1.58 2.72 7.01
CA ALA A 245 -1.24 3.13 8.38
C ALA A 245 -1.28 1.95 9.35
N SER A 246 -2.29 1.08 9.25
CA SER A 246 -2.37 -0.17 10.04
C SER A 246 -1.25 -1.14 9.71
N TYR A 247 -0.94 -1.35 8.43
CA TYR A 247 0.14 -2.24 8.01
C TYR A 247 1.50 -1.74 8.52
N LEU A 248 1.78 -0.45 8.39
CA LEU A 248 3.01 0.16 8.93
C LEU A 248 3.02 0.10 10.46
N GLY A 249 1.92 0.39 11.14
CA GLY A 249 1.81 0.26 12.60
C GLY A 249 2.14 -1.15 13.10
N LEU A 250 1.64 -2.19 12.41
CA LEU A 250 1.98 -3.58 12.70
C LEU A 250 3.47 -3.89 12.41
N LEU A 251 4.00 -3.40 11.29
CA LEU A 251 5.39 -3.60 10.89
C LEU A 251 6.39 -2.97 11.88
N PHE A 252 6.17 -1.70 12.24
CA PHE A 252 6.98 -0.99 13.23
C PHE A 252 6.77 -1.56 14.65
N GLY A 253 5.56 -1.98 15.01
CA GLY A 253 5.29 -2.66 16.28
C GLY A 253 6.05 -3.98 16.41
N ALA A 254 6.03 -4.82 15.37
CA ALA A 254 6.80 -6.06 15.32
C ALA A 254 8.31 -5.81 15.34
N GLY A 255 8.80 -4.82 14.58
CA GLY A 255 10.22 -4.44 14.57
C GLY A 255 10.71 -3.91 15.93
N ALA A 256 9.91 -3.07 16.60
CA ALA A 256 10.22 -2.56 17.93
C ALA A 256 10.21 -3.68 18.99
N ALA A 257 9.26 -4.61 18.92
CA ALA A 257 9.22 -5.78 19.81
C ALA A 257 10.45 -6.69 19.61
N ALA A 258 10.88 -6.91 18.37
CA ALA A 258 12.09 -7.67 18.05
C ALA A 258 13.37 -6.97 18.55
N ALA A 259 13.49 -5.65 18.36
CA ALA A 259 14.64 -4.89 18.87
C ALA A 259 14.67 -4.83 20.41
N TYR A 260 13.51 -4.75 21.07
CA TYR A 260 13.43 -4.78 22.53
C TYR A 260 13.82 -6.16 23.09
N SER A 261 13.40 -7.26 22.46
CA SER A 261 13.71 -8.60 22.94
C SER A 261 15.20 -8.93 22.83
N THR A 262 15.90 -8.49 21.78
CA THR A 262 17.36 -8.67 21.66
C THR A 262 18.14 -7.86 22.69
N LEU A 263 17.75 -6.61 22.95
CA LEU A 263 18.33 -5.79 24.04
C LEU A 263 18.12 -6.46 25.41
N TRP A 264 16.92 -6.96 25.68
CA TRP A 264 16.62 -7.65 26.94
C TRP A 264 17.49 -8.90 27.13
N ILE A 265 17.62 -9.76 26.10
CA ILE A 265 18.51 -10.92 26.12
C ILE A 265 19.97 -10.51 26.37
N ALA A 266 20.47 -9.49 25.67
CA ALA A 266 21.84 -8.99 25.85
C ALA A 266 22.10 -8.48 27.28
N THR A 267 21.12 -7.86 27.94
CA THR A 267 21.25 -7.46 29.36
C THR A 267 21.20 -8.62 30.36
N MET A 268 20.75 -9.81 29.94
CA MET A 268 20.71 -11.00 30.79
C MET A 268 21.99 -11.83 30.75
N GLN A 269 22.69 -11.89 29.62
CA GLN A 269 23.97 -12.62 29.49
C GLN A 269 25.03 -12.27 30.58
N PRO A 270 25.35 -11.00 30.87
CA PRO A 270 26.36 -10.68 31.90
C PRO A 270 25.93 -11.08 33.33
N ARG A 271 24.63 -11.28 33.59
CA ARG A 271 24.13 -11.80 34.88
C ARG A 271 24.32 -13.31 35.05
N LEU A 272 24.55 -14.04 33.95
CA LEU A 272 24.85 -15.47 33.96
C LEU A 272 26.36 -15.71 34.04
N GLU A 273 27.15 -14.96 33.28
CA GLU A 273 28.63 -15.01 33.35
C GLU A 273 29.14 -14.61 34.73
N GLY A 274 28.55 -13.58 35.35
CA GLY A 274 28.85 -13.18 36.74
C GLY A 274 28.51 -14.22 37.81
N ARG A 275 27.83 -15.33 37.45
CA ARG A 275 27.50 -16.44 38.36
C ARG A 275 28.42 -17.66 38.18
N GLY A 276 29.30 -17.62 37.17
CA GLY A 276 30.20 -18.72 36.78
C GLY A 276 31.66 -18.53 37.16
N ALA A 277 32.04 -17.47 37.88
CA ALA A 277 33.41 -17.29 38.37
C ALA A 277 33.69 -18.31 39.49
N PRO A 278 34.56 -19.33 39.31
CA PRO A 278 34.96 -20.19 40.39
C PRO A 278 35.71 -19.33 41.41
N ARG A 279 35.17 -19.29 42.63
CA ARG A 279 35.82 -18.72 43.80
C ARG A 279 37.17 -19.43 43.93
N ARG A 280 38.27 -18.79 43.52
CA ARG A 280 39.63 -19.25 43.84
C ARG A 280 39.72 -19.26 45.37
N ILE A 281 39.49 -20.44 45.94
CA ILE A 281 39.80 -20.70 47.35
C ILE A 281 41.30 -20.46 47.46
N ALA A 282 41.67 -19.58 48.38
CA ALA A 282 43.08 -19.37 48.70
C ALA A 282 43.59 -20.69 49.29
N ASP A 283 44.53 -21.33 48.59
CA ASP A 283 45.35 -22.35 49.20
C ASP A 283 46.62 -21.69 49.71
N GLY A 284 46.89 -21.89 51.00
CA GLY A 284 47.92 -21.22 51.76
C GLY A 284 48.77 -22.26 52.46
N SER A 285 49.75 -22.80 51.75
CA SER A 285 50.87 -23.58 52.29
C SER A 285 52.14 -23.17 51.54
N ARG A 286 53.16 -22.58 52.16
CA ARG A 286 54.09 -23.11 53.19
C ARG A 286 55.11 -24.12 52.67
N GLU A 287 56.35 -23.90 53.14
CA GLU A 287 57.56 -24.75 53.06
C GLU A 287 58.07 -25.06 51.62
N HIS A 288 59.37 -25.24 51.31
CA HIS A 288 60.66 -25.20 52.05
C HIS A 288 61.78 -24.71 51.06
N GLU A 289 62.85 -24.03 51.54
CA GLU A 289 64.26 -24.02 51.00
C GLU A 289 64.58 -23.43 49.58
N GLU A 290 65.71 -22.77 49.28
CA GLU A 290 66.93 -22.33 50.02
C GLU A 290 67.26 -20.84 49.70
#